data_AF-A0A1V4V3Q7-F1
#
_entry.id   AF-A0A1V4V3Q7-F1
#
_cell.length_a   1.000
_cell.length_b   1.000
_cell.length_c   1.000
_cell.angle_alpha   90.00
_cell.angle_beta   90.00
_cell.angle_gamma   90.00
#
_symmetry.space_group_name_H-M   'P 1'
#
loop_
_entity.id
_entity.type
_entity.pdbx_description
1 polymer ?
#
loop_
_entity_poly.entity_id
_entity_poly.type
_entity_poly.pdbx_seq_one_letter_code
_entity_poly.pdbx_strand_id
1 'polypeptide(L)'
;MGLLERMSTVVRSKMNRIMDKVEDPRETLDYSYEKQLELLQNVKRGLAEVTTSKKRLELQKAKLTQSMDKLDGQARESVASGREDLARLALERKAALQIQSQSLDGQIADLEKEQQKLIAVEGRLSTKIETFRAKKETIKAQYSAAEAQVKVTESVTGISEEMADVGLAVQRAEEKTESMKARSSALDELLEQGALEDFSSGDVLEKELNKAKASGQVEAELAKLKEEMKR
;
A
#
# COMPACT_ATOMS: atom_id res chain seq x y z
N MET A 1 -13.81 -40.23 -3.86
CA MET A 1 -13.75 -38.79 -4.19
C MET A 1 -13.98 -37.98 -2.92
N GLY A 2 -12.90 -37.75 -2.18
CA GLY A 2 -12.93 -37.42 -0.75
C GLY A 2 -13.10 -35.93 -0.44
N LEU A 3 -13.76 -35.67 0.69
CA LEU A 3 -13.94 -34.34 1.31
C LEU A 3 -12.61 -33.59 1.55
N LEU A 4 -11.48 -34.32 1.59
CA LEU A 4 -10.14 -33.77 1.75
C LEU A 4 -9.64 -33.00 0.52
N GLU A 5 -10.01 -33.38 -0.71
CA GLU A 5 -9.68 -32.60 -1.91
C GLU A 5 -10.51 -31.32 -2.01
N ARG A 6 -11.71 -31.32 -1.43
CA ARG A 6 -12.54 -30.10 -1.35
C ARG A 6 -12.00 -29.14 -0.30
N MET A 7 -11.43 -29.62 0.81
CA MET A 7 -10.77 -28.76 1.79
C MET A 7 -9.46 -28.13 1.28
N SER A 8 -8.65 -28.85 0.50
CA SER A 8 -7.43 -28.27 -0.09
C SER A 8 -7.76 -27.19 -1.13
N THR A 9 -8.87 -27.33 -1.85
CA THR A 9 -9.31 -26.37 -2.88
C THR A 9 -9.88 -25.09 -2.26
N VAL A 10 -10.55 -25.17 -1.11
CA VAL A 10 -11.09 -23.99 -0.39
C VAL A 10 -10.00 -23.17 0.31
N VAL A 11 -8.90 -23.81 0.74
CA VAL A 11 -7.73 -23.08 1.27
C VAL A 11 -6.95 -22.41 0.14
N ARG A 12 -6.78 -23.06 -1.01
CA ARG A 12 -6.10 -22.48 -2.19
C ARG A 12 -6.84 -21.28 -2.79
N SER A 13 -8.18 -21.32 -2.83
CA SER A 13 -8.97 -20.20 -3.37
C SER A 13 -9.01 -18.98 -2.44
N LYS A 14 -8.85 -19.17 -1.13
CA LYS A 14 -8.65 -18.08 -0.16
C LYS A 14 -7.22 -17.54 -0.16
N MET A 15 -6.22 -18.37 -0.50
CA MET A 15 -4.82 -17.92 -0.60
C MET A 15 -4.57 -17.06 -1.84
N ASN A 16 -5.24 -17.37 -2.97
CA ASN A 16 -5.19 -16.50 -4.15
C ASN A 16 -5.92 -15.16 -3.95
N ARG A 17 -7.01 -15.13 -3.15
CA ARG A 17 -7.73 -13.87 -2.83
C ARG A 17 -7.08 -13.00 -1.75
N ILE A 18 -6.13 -13.54 -0.98
CA ILE A 18 -5.34 -12.76 0.00
C ILE A 18 -4.11 -12.14 -0.68
N MET A 19 -3.66 -12.72 -1.80
CA MET A 19 -2.51 -12.22 -2.55
C MET A 19 -2.83 -10.93 -3.31
N ASP A 20 -4.07 -10.78 -3.78
CA ASP A 20 -4.56 -9.54 -4.39
C ASP A 20 -4.92 -8.46 -3.36
N LYS A 21 -4.94 -8.79 -2.05
CA LYS A 21 -5.34 -7.89 -0.96
C LYS A 21 -4.17 -7.33 -0.12
N VAL A 22 -2.95 -7.54 -0.59
CA VAL A 22 -1.75 -6.79 -0.17
C VAL A 22 -1.65 -5.59 -1.13
N GLU A 23 -2.67 -4.72 -1.13
CA GLU A 23 -3.04 -3.87 -2.28
C GLU A 23 -2.14 -2.67 -2.55
N ASP A 24 -1.31 -2.21 -1.61
CA ASP A 24 -0.34 -1.16 -1.90
C ASP A 24 0.98 -1.39 -1.13
N PRO A 25 2.11 -1.67 -1.84
CA PRO A 25 3.42 -1.76 -1.19
C PRO A 25 3.80 -0.45 -0.47
N ARG A 26 3.21 0.69 -0.84
CA ARG A 26 3.40 1.98 -0.14
C ARG A 26 2.94 1.90 1.31
N GLU A 27 1.74 1.36 1.58
CA GLU A 27 1.17 1.26 2.94
C GLU A 27 1.98 0.32 3.84
N THR A 28 2.40 -0.82 3.29
CA THR A 28 3.20 -1.81 4.05
C THR A 28 4.57 -1.23 4.44
N LEU A 29 5.18 -0.45 3.55
CA LEU A 29 6.45 0.22 3.83
C LEU A 29 6.28 1.39 4.81
N ASP A 30 5.19 2.14 4.74
CA ASP A 30 4.86 3.20 5.68
C ASP A 30 4.65 2.64 7.10
N TYR A 31 3.85 1.57 7.24
CA TYR A 31 3.67 0.86 8.51
C TYR A 31 4.99 0.33 9.08
N SER A 32 5.82 -0.29 8.23
CA SER A 32 7.12 -0.81 8.65
C SER A 32 8.05 0.30 9.13
N TYR A 33 8.02 1.47 8.49
CA TYR A 33 8.80 2.63 8.91
C TYR A 33 8.33 3.16 10.27
N GLU A 34 7.03 3.28 10.49
CA GLU A 34 6.45 3.67 11.79
C GLU A 34 6.84 2.71 12.91
N LYS A 35 6.79 1.39 12.65
CA LYS A 35 7.26 0.39 13.62
C LYS A 35 8.74 0.52 13.95
N GLN A 36 9.58 0.84 12.98
CA GLN A 36 10.99 1.08 13.26
C GLN A 36 11.21 2.35 14.10
N LEU A 37 10.43 3.42 13.86
CA LEU A 37 10.48 4.64 14.69
C LEU A 37 10.03 4.37 16.13
N GLU A 38 8.98 3.58 16.32
CA GLU A 38 8.51 3.14 17.64
C GLU A 38 9.62 2.36 18.38
N LEU A 39 10.29 1.43 17.69
CA LEU A 39 11.42 0.69 18.25
C LEU A 39 12.58 1.63 18.64
N LEU A 40 12.90 2.62 17.80
CA LEU A 40 13.94 3.61 18.11
C LEU A 40 13.58 4.42 19.35
N GLN A 41 12.32 4.83 19.48
CA GLN A 41 11.84 5.55 20.66
C GLN A 41 11.92 4.70 21.92
N ASN A 42 11.59 3.41 21.84
CA ASN A 42 11.72 2.47 22.95
C ASN A 42 13.17 2.30 23.39
N VAL A 43 14.12 2.19 22.45
CA VAL A 43 15.56 2.13 22.76
C VAL A 43 16.02 3.42 23.43
N LYS A 44 15.60 4.60 22.93
CA LYS A 44 15.92 5.90 23.53
C LYS A 44 15.39 6.02 24.96
N ARG A 45 14.17 5.54 25.20
CA ARG A 45 13.58 5.49 26.54
C ARG A 45 14.37 4.58 27.48
N GLY A 46 14.70 3.37 27.05
CA GLY A 46 15.53 2.45 27.83
C GLY A 46 16.91 3.04 28.15
N LEU A 47 17.54 3.72 27.19
CA LEU A 47 18.80 4.43 27.42
C LEU A 47 18.66 5.54 28.48
N ALA A 48 17.57 6.30 28.46
CA ALA A 48 17.30 7.33 29.47
C ALA A 48 17.09 6.73 30.87
N GLU A 49 16.39 5.60 30.97
CA GLU A 49 16.15 4.89 32.24
C GLU A 49 17.47 4.33 32.83
N VAL A 50 18.33 3.74 32.00
CA VAL A 50 19.66 3.26 32.41
C VAL A 50 20.55 4.43 32.84
N THR A 51 20.58 5.51 32.06
CA THR A 51 21.37 6.72 32.37
C THR A 51 20.92 7.35 33.69
N THR A 52 19.61 7.42 33.92
CA THR A 52 19.04 7.94 35.18
C THR A 52 19.42 7.05 36.36
N SER A 53 19.33 5.73 36.19
CA SER A 53 19.71 4.76 37.22
C SER A 53 21.20 4.87 37.58
N LYS A 54 22.08 4.98 36.57
CA LYS A 54 23.52 5.20 36.76
C LYS A 54 23.77 6.49 37.54
N LYS A 55 23.16 7.61 37.12
CA LYS A 55 23.32 8.91 37.79
C LYS A 55 22.87 8.87 39.24
N ARG A 56 21.78 8.16 39.55
CA ARG A 56 21.30 7.97 40.92
C ARG A 56 22.34 7.25 41.78
N LEU A 57 22.98 6.19 41.27
CA LEU A 57 24.05 5.49 41.99
C LEU A 57 25.29 6.36 42.16
N GLU A 58 25.68 7.12 41.14
CA GLU A 58 26.79 8.08 41.26
C GLU A 58 26.54 9.12 42.36
N LEU A 59 25.31 9.65 42.46
CA LEU A 59 24.93 10.57 43.53
C LEU A 59 24.95 9.92 44.92
N GLN A 60 24.53 8.65 45.02
CA GLN A 60 24.64 7.89 46.27
C GLN A 60 26.10 7.69 46.66
N LYS A 61 26.95 7.30 45.71
CA LYS A 61 28.40 7.15 45.93
C LYS A 61 29.02 8.47 46.40
N ALA A 62 28.69 9.59 45.75
CA ALA A 62 29.20 10.91 46.13
C ALA A 62 28.86 11.28 47.60
N LYS A 63 27.65 10.92 48.08
CA LYS A 63 27.26 11.11 49.49
C LYS A 63 28.08 10.24 50.45
N LEU A 64 28.38 8.99 50.06
CA LEU A 64 29.26 8.13 50.84
C LEU A 64 30.67 8.69 50.90
N THR A 65 31.23 9.13 49.78
CA THR A 65 32.55 9.77 49.72
C THR A 65 32.62 11.00 50.64
N GLN A 66 31.62 11.89 50.58
CA GLN A 66 31.58 13.04 51.49
C GLN A 66 31.52 12.64 52.97
N SER A 67 30.82 11.55 53.29
CA SER A 67 30.75 11.03 54.66
C SER A 67 32.09 10.42 55.10
N MET A 68 32.80 9.74 54.20
CA MET A 68 34.14 9.22 54.42
C MET A 68 35.16 10.35 54.65
N ASP A 69 35.06 11.45 53.90
CA ASP A 69 35.94 12.62 54.08
C ASP A 69 35.73 13.29 55.44
N LYS A 70 34.47 13.38 55.90
CA LYS A 70 34.16 13.86 57.26
C LYS A 70 34.76 12.97 58.34
N LEU A 71 34.63 11.65 58.19
CA LEU A 71 35.22 10.69 59.13
C LEU A 71 36.75 10.75 59.11
N ASP A 72 37.37 10.99 57.95
CA ASP A 72 38.81 11.21 57.84
C ASP A 72 39.25 12.47 58.61
N GLY A 73 38.52 13.58 58.45
CA GLY A 73 38.76 14.80 59.22
C GLY A 73 38.65 14.59 60.73
N GLN A 74 37.58 13.92 61.18
CA GLN A 74 37.37 13.58 62.60
C GLN A 74 38.47 12.67 63.15
N ALA A 75 38.95 11.71 62.36
CA ALA A 75 40.05 10.85 62.76
C ALA A 75 41.35 11.65 62.97
N ARG A 76 41.69 12.55 62.02
CA ARG A 76 42.87 13.43 62.13
C ARG A 76 42.81 14.35 63.35
N GLU A 77 41.66 14.95 63.61
CA GLU A 77 41.44 15.81 64.79
C GLU A 77 41.55 15.03 66.10
N SER A 78 41.01 13.80 66.14
CA SER A 78 41.08 12.92 67.30
C SER A 78 42.52 12.51 67.61
N VAL A 79 43.33 12.19 66.58
CA VAL A 79 44.77 11.92 66.73
C VAL A 79 45.50 13.15 67.25
N ALA A 80 45.26 14.33 66.69
CA ALA A 80 45.87 15.58 67.15
C ALA A 80 45.53 15.90 68.62
N SER A 81 44.36 15.47 69.08
CA SER A 81 43.89 15.64 70.47
C SER A 81 44.31 14.50 71.41
N GLY A 82 45.14 13.55 70.95
CA GLY A 82 45.60 12.40 71.74
C GLY A 82 44.52 11.35 72.04
N ARG A 83 43.36 11.41 71.36
CA ARG A 83 42.23 10.49 71.54
C ARG A 83 42.25 9.39 70.48
N GLU A 84 43.20 8.48 70.59
CA GLU A 84 43.41 7.40 69.60
C GLU A 84 42.20 6.47 69.46
N ASP A 85 41.46 6.22 70.53
CA ASP A 85 40.27 5.34 70.48
C ASP A 85 39.17 5.92 69.60
N LEU A 86 38.97 7.25 69.65
CA LEU A 86 38.01 7.94 68.77
C LEU A 86 38.48 7.95 67.32
N ALA A 87 39.79 8.11 67.09
CA ALA A 87 40.36 8.03 65.76
C ALA A 87 40.17 6.64 65.14
N ARG A 88 40.42 5.57 65.92
CA ARG A 88 40.21 4.18 65.50
C ARG A 88 38.75 3.93 65.12
N LEU A 89 37.80 4.37 65.96
CA LEU A 89 36.37 4.25 65.67
C LEU A 89 35.94 5.00 64.40
N ALA A 90 36.47 6.22 64.17
CA ALA A 90 36.18 6.99 62.96
C ALA A 90 36.70 6.27 61.71
N LEU A 91 37.91 5.70 61.77
CA LEU A 91 38.50 4.94 60.68
C LEU A 91 37.76 3.62 60.41
N GLU A 92 37.30 2.91 61.43
CA GLU A 92 36.47 1.70 61.28
C GLU A 92 35.16 2.02 60.54
N ARG A 93 34.48 3.11 60.93
CA ARG A 93 33.29 3.59 60.23
C ARG A 93 33.59 3.97 58.78
N LYS A 94 34.72 4.64 58.53
CA LYS A 94 35.16 5.00 57.18
C LYS A 94 35.39 3.76 56.32
N ALA A 95 36.04 2.73 56.88
CA ALA A 95 36.27 1.47 56.19
C ALA A 95 34.95 0.77 55.81
N ALA A 96 33.95 0.79 56.69
CA ALA A 96 32.62 0.25 56.37
C ALA A 96 31.94 0.99 55.21
N LEU A 97 32.01 2.33 55.18
CA LEU A 97 31.49 3.13 54.06
C LEU A 97 32.28 2.89 52.76
N GLN A 98 33.59 2.64 52.86
CA GLN A 98 34.43 2.36 51.71
C GLN A 98 34.02 1.06 51.00
N ILE A 99 33.68 0.01 51.76
CA ILE A 99 33.16 -1.24 51.21
C ILE A 99 31.85 -1.00 50.44
N GLN A 100 30.94 -0.19 51.02
CA GLN A 100 29.68 0.18 50.34
C GLN A 100 29.94 0.98 49.05
N SER A 101 30.88 1.92 49.08
CA SER A 101 31.27 2.69 47.90
C SER A 101 31.84 1.81 46.79
N GLN A 102 32.69 0.83 47.13
CA GLN A 102 33.25 -0.12 46.16
C GLN A 102 32.16 -1.01 45.54
N SER A 103 31.14 -1.40 46.30
CA SER A 103 29.99 -2.12 45.75
C SER A 103 29.21 -1.27 44.73
N LEU A 104 29.03 0.03 45.00
CA LEU A 104 28.41 0.95 44.05
C LEU A 104 29.25 1.13 42.78
N ASP A 105 30.57 1.10 42.88
CA ASP A 105 31.46 1.19 41.71
C ASP A 105 31.25 0.05 40.73
N GLY A 106 31.10 -1.18 41.21
CA GLY A 106 30.76 -2.32 40.36
C GLY A 106 29.43 -2.11 39.64
N GLN A 107 28.39 -1.69 40.37
CA GLN A 107 27.05 -1.45 39.80
C GLN A 107 27.05 -0.31 38.76
N ILE A 108 27.78 0.77 39.02
CA ILE A 108 27.92 1.90 38.08
C ILE A 108 28.64 1.44 36.81
N ALA A 109 29.72 0.66 36.94
CA ALA A 109 30.48 0.14 35.80
C ALA A 109 29.64 -0.81 34.93
N ASP A 110 28.77 -1.62 35.54
CA ASP A 110 27.88 -2.50 34.79
C ASP A 110 26.79 -1.74 34.05
N LEU A 111 26.18 -0.73 34.69
CA LEU A 111 25.23 0.17 34.02
C LEU A 111 25.90 0.98 32.91
N GLU A 112 27.17 1.36 33.06
CA GLU A 112 27.92 2.04 32.01
C GLU A 112 28.14 1.16 30.78
N LYS A 113 28.47 -0.12 30.95
CA LYS A 113 28.55 -1.08 29.84
C LYS A 113 27.20 -1.24 29.15
N GLU A 114 26.11 -1.31 29.92
CA GLU A 114 24.75 -1.42 29.37
C GLU A 114 24.35 -0.16 28.60
N GLN A 115 24.65 1.03 29.15
CA GLN A 115 24.45 2.32 28.51
C GLN A 115 25.18 2.39 27.16
N GLN A 116 26.46 2.00 27.10
CA GLN A 116 27.24 1.99 25.86
C GLN A 116 26.66 1.03 24.81
N LYS A 117 26.19 -0.16 25.24
CA LYS A 117 25.51 -1.09 24.33
C LYS A 117 24.23 -0.49 23.75
N LEU A 118 23.42 0.18 24.57
CA LEU A 118 22.18 0.82 24.11
C LEU A 118 22.47 1.99 23.16
N ILE A 119 23.51 2.79 23.40
CA ILE A 119 23.96 3.84 22.47
C ILE A 119 24.36 3.24 21.12
N ALA A 120 25.12 2.14 21.12
CA ALA A 120 25.52 1.47 19.89
C ALA A 120 24.31 0.89 19.12
N VAL A 121 23.32 0.34 19.83
CA VAL A 121 22.07 -0.15 19.23
C VAL A 121 21.24 1.00 18.65
N GLU A 122 21.12 2.11 19.39
CA GLU A 122 20.41 3.31 18.95
C GLU A 122 21.00 3.86 17.65
N GLY A 123 22.32 4.05 17.58
CA GLY A 123 22.98 4.57 16.37
C GLY A 123 22.83 3.63 15.16
N ARG A 124 22.95 2.30 15.38
CA ARG A 124 22.71 1.30 14.32
C ARG A 124 21.27 1.32 13.82
N LEU A 125 20.31 1.43 14.73
CA LEU A 125 18.88 1.46 14.39
C LEU A 125 18.53 2.76 13.65
N SER A 126 19.04 3.91 14.11
CA SER A 126 18.88 5.20 13.43
C SER A 126 19.39 5.14 11.99
N THR A 127 20.61 4.64 11.78
CA THR A 127 21.19 4.48 10.44
C THR A 127 20.33 3.58 9.55
N LYS A 128 19.86 2.43 10.10
CA LYS A 128 18.98 1.51 9.36
C LYS A 128 17.65 2.17 8.98
N ILE A 129 17.04 2.93 9.89
CA ILE A 129 15.79 3.66 9.64
C ILE A 129 15.96 4.68 8.52
N GLU A 130 17.05 5.43 8.50
CA GLU A 130 17.34 6.38 7.42
C GLU A 130 17.51 5.68 6.07
N THR A 131 18.26 4.58 6.03
CA THR A 131 18.40 3.80 4.79
C THR A 131 17.07 3.20 4.34
N PHE A 132 16.22 2.77 5.28
CA PHE A 132 14.90 2.24 4.99
C PHE A 132 13.97 3.34 4.46
N ARG A 133 14.01 4.55 5.03
CA ARG A 133 13.26 5.71 4.53
C ARG A 133 13.60 6.02 3.07
N ALA A 134 14.89 6.08 2.73
CA ALA A 134 15.32 6.33 1.35
C ALA A 134 14.85 5.22 0.38
N LYS A 135 14.97 3.96 0.78
CA LYS A 135 14.49 2.81 -0.01
C LYS A 135 12.98 2.83 -0.17
N LYS A 136 12.24 3.17 0.90
CA LYS A 136 10.78 3.33 0.88
C LYS A 136 10.39 4.34 -0.19
N GLU A 137 10.90 5.57 -0.13
CA GLU A 137 10.55 6.60 -1.12
C GLU A 137 10.90 6.18 -2.55
N THR A 138 12.03 5.49 -2.74
CA THR A 138 12.43 4.95 -4.04
C THR A 138 11.42 3.93 -4.57
N ILE A 139 11.01 2.97 -3.73
CA ILE A 139 10.03 1.94 -4.11
C ILE A 139 8.66 2.57 -4.38
N LYS A 140 8.23 3.53 -3.54
CA LYS A 140 6.96 4.26 -3.75
C LYS A 140 6.97 5.00 -5.11
N ALA A 141 8.07 5.65 -5.46
CA ALA A 141 8.22 6.32 -6.76
C ALA A 141 8.21 5.33 -7.94
N GLN A 142 8.96 4.24 -7.85
CA GLN A 142 9.00 3.19 -8.88
C GLN A 142 7.63 2.54 -9.09
N TYR A 143 6.91 2.23 -8.01
CA TYR A 143 5.57 1.68 -8.08
C TYR A 143 4.59 2.65 -8.75
N SER A 144 4.67 3.95 -8.42
CA SER A 144 3.85 5.00 -9.06
C SER A 144 4.14 5.16 -10.55
N ALA A 145 5.41 5.06 -10.95
CA ALA A 145 5.79 5.10 -12.36
C ALA A 145 5.29 3.87 -13.12
N ALA A 146 5.40 2.68 -12.53
CA ALA A 146 4.87 1.44 -13.11
C ALA A 146 3.34 1.47 -13.24
N GLU A 147 2.63 1.94 -12.22
CA GLU A 147 1.18 2.15 -12.23
C GLU A 147 0.75 3.10 -13.35
N ALA A 148 1.46 4.23 -13.52
CA ALA A 148 1.21 5.16 -14.60
C ALA A 148 1.46 4.54 -15.98
N GLN A 149 2.52 3.72 -16.12
CA GLN A 149 2.83 3.03 -17.38
C GLN A 149 1.77 2.00 -17.77
N VAL A 150 1.26 1.23 -16.80
CA VAL A 150 0.14 0.30 -17.00
C VAL A 150 -1.09 1.07 -17.47
N LYS A 151 -1.46 2.15 -16.76
CA LYS A 151 -2.63 2.96 -17.11
C LYS A 151 -2.55 3.58 -18.52
N VAL A 152 -1.38 4.06 -18.92
CA VAL A 152 -1.15 4.55 -20.29
C VAL A 152 -1.29 3.42 -21.31
N THR A 153 -0.69 2.27 -21.04
CA THR A 153 -0.77 1.10 -21.93
C THR A 153 -2.21 0.62 -22.10
N GLU A 154 -2.96 0.49 -21.01
CA GLU A 154 -4.38 0.12 -21.01
C GLU A 154 -5.24 1.12 -21.79
N SER A 155 -4.95 2.43 -21.65
CA SER A 155 -5.64 3.47 -22.41
C SER A 155 -5.35 3.36 -23.91
N VAL A 156 -4.10 3.10 -24.29
CA VAL A 156 -3.69 2.95 -25.70
C VAL A 156 -4.23 1.67 -26.31
N THR A 157 -4.25 0.55 -25.58
CA THR A 157 -4.83 -0.71 -26.04
C THR A 157 -6.34 -0.62 -26.15
N GLY A 158 -7.02 0.02 -25.19
CA GLY A 158 -8.47 0.26 -25.25
C GLY A 158 -8.86 1.14 -26.44
N ILE A 159 -8.08 2.20 -26.72
CA ILE A 159 -8.26 3.02 -27.92
C ILE A 159 -7.98 2.20 -29.20
N SER A 160 -6.97 1.32 -29.18
CA SER A 160 -6.63 0.49 -30.36
C SER A 160 -7.73 -0.54 -30.67
N GLU A 161 -8.37 -1.11 -29.66
CA GLU A 161 -9.55 -1.97 -29.84
C GLU A 161 -10.72 -1.17 -30.45
N GLU A 162 -11.04 0.01 -29.92
CA GLU A 162 -12.10 0.86 -30.49
C GLU A 162 -11.78 1.33 -31.92
N MET A 163 -10.52 1.67 -32.21
CA MET A 163 -10.09 2.07 -33.57
C MET A 163 -10.13 0.91 -34.55
N ALA A 164 -9.78 -0.32 -34.13
CA ALA A 164 -9.87 -1.50 -34.97
C ALA A 164 -11.33 -1.81 -35.35
N ASP A 165 -12.26 -1.67 -34.40
CA ASP A 165 -13.69 -1.85 -34.64
C ASP A 165 -14.25 -0.80 -35.62
N VAL A 166 -13.81 0.46 -35.50
CA VAL A 166 -14.18 1.53 -36.45
C VAL A 166 -13.62 1.25 -37.85
N GLY A 167 -12.37 0.80 -37.97
CA GLY A 167 -11.77 0.44 -39.26
C GLY A 167 -12.55 -0.66 -39.99
N LEU A 168 -12.97 -1.71 -39.26
CA LEU A 168 -13.82 -2.77 -39.81
C LEU A 168 -15.21 -2.26 -40.23
N ALA A 169 -15.76 -1.28 -39.52
CA ALA A 169 -17.04 -0.67 -39.88
C ALA A 169 -16.93 0.18 -41.17
N VAL A 170 -15.83 0.94 -41.33
CA VAL A 170 -15.55 1.73 -42.53
C VAL A 170 -15.34 0.84 -43.75
N GLN A 171 -14.54 -0.22 -43.64
CA GLN A 171 -14.31 -1.16 -44.75
C GLN A 171 -15.62 -1.80 -45.24
N ARG A 172 -16.51 -2.21 -44.32
CA ARG A 172 -17.84 -2.74 -44.68
C ARG A 172 -18.71 -1.70 -45.39
N ALA A 173 -18.62 -0.44 -44.99
CA ALA A 173 -19.36 0.65 -45.63
C ALA A 173 -18.85 0.93 -47.05
N GLU A 174 -17.54 0.88 -47.26
CA GLU A 174 -16.90 1.01 -48.57
C GLU A 174 -17.29 -0.14 -49.50
N GLU A 175 -17.14 -1.40 -49.06
CA GLU A 175 -17.53 -2.59 -49.83
C GLU A 175 -19.02 -2.54 -50.24
N LYS A 176 -19.90 -2.11 -49.33
CA LYS A 176 -21.33 -1.95 -49.64
C LYS A 176 -21.59 -0.86 -50.65
N THR A 177 -20.84 0.24 -50.58
CA THR A 177 -20.94 1.35 -51.53
C THR A 177 -20.43 0.95 -52.91
N GLU A 178 -19.32 0.23 -52.98
CA GLU A 178 -18.80 -0.32 -54.24
C GLU A 178 -19.74 -1.33 -54.86
N SER A 179 -20.32 -2.24 -54.06
CA SER A 179 -21.36 -3.15 -54.53
C SER A 179 -22.58 -2.42 -55.08
N MET A 180 -23.02 -1.33 -54.43
CA MET A 180 -24.10 -0.48 -54.93
C MET A 180 -23.72 0.20 -56.26
N LYS A 181 -22.50 0.75 -56.38
CA LYS A 181 -22.00 1.35 -57.61
C LYS A 181 -21.89 0.34 -58.74
N ALA A 182 -21.38 -0.86 -58.47
CA ALA A 182 -21.30 -1.94 -59.45
C ALA A 182 -22.69 -2.39 -59.92
N ARG A 183 -23.66 -2.49 -59.01
CA ARG A 183 -25.06 -2.75 -59.37
C ARG A 183 -25.67 -1.63 -60.21
N SER A 184 -25.40 -0.37 -59.86
CA SER A 184 -25.86 0.78 -60.66
C SER A 184 -25.26 0.74 -62.07
N SER A 185 -23.95 0.53 -62.19
CA SER A 185 -23.26 0.43 -63.48
C SER A 185 -23.79 -0.73 -64.33
N ALA A 186 -24.10 -1.88 -63.71
CA ALA A 186 -24.71 -3.01 -64.42
C ALA A 186 -26.15 -2.69 -64.88
N LEU A 187 -26.92 -1.93 -64.09
CA LEU A 187 -28.26 -1.46 -64.49
C LEU A 187 -28.18 -0.44 -65.64
N ASP A 188 -27.21 0.48 -65.59
CA ASP A 188 -26.96 1.47 -66.64
C ASP A 188 -26.53 0.78 -67.95
N GLU A 189 -25.65 -0.24 -67.89
CA GLU A 189 -25.29 -1.06 -69.05
C GLU A 189 -26.48 -1.85 -69.62
N LEU A 190 -27.38 -2.37 -68.77
CA LEU A 190 -28.60 -3.06 -69.23
C LEU A 190 -29.60 -2.10 -69.89
N LEU A 191 -29.66 -0.85 -69.43
CA LEU A 191 -30.44 0.22 -70.07
C LEU A 191 -29.85 0.61 -71.43
N GLU A 192 -28.53 0.73 -71.52
CA GLU A 192 -27.80 1.15 -72.74
C GLU A 192 -27.75 0.05 -73.81
N GLN A 193 -27.75 -1.23 -73.41
CA GLN A 193 -27.84 -2.39 -74.31
C GLN A 193 -29.24 -2.61 -74.91
N GLY A 194 -30.23 -1.77 -74.58
CA GLY A 194 -31.57 -1.83 -75.17
C GLY A 194 -32.40 -3.05 -74.73
N ALA A 195 -32.02 -3.72 -73.64
CA ALA A 195 -32.81 -4.84 -73.07
C ALA A 195 -34.08 -4.37 -72.34
N LEU A 196 -34.28 -3.05 -72.24
CA LEU A 196 -35.47 -2.39 -71.69
C LEU A 196 -36.18 -1.57 -72.77
N GLU A 197 -36.39 -2.14 -73.96
CA GLU A 197 -37.44 -1.66 -74.86
C GLU A 197 -38.76 -2.37 -74.55
N ASP A 198 -39.69 -1.52 -74.09
CA ASP A 198 -41.13 -1.69 -73.94
C ASP A 198 -41.67 -2.56 -72.79
N PHE A 199 -41.69 -1.95 -71.60
CA PHE A 199 -42.84 -2.12 -70.69
C PHE A 199 -43.50 -0.76 -70.45
N SER A 200 -43.96 -0.12 -71.53
CA SER A 200 -45.09 0.80 -71.43
C SER A 200 -46.36 -0.01 -71.19
N SER A 201 -46.57 -0.45 -69.95
CA SER A 201 -47.85 -1.02 -69.50
C SER A 201 -48.02 -0.75 -68.02
N GLY A 202 -48.53 0.44 -67.70
CA GLY A 202 -48.92 0.86 -66.37
C GLY A 202 -50.16 0.14 -65.83
N ASP A 203 -50.19 -1.21 -65.78
CA ASP A 203 -51.34 -1.97 -65.25
C ASP A 203 -50.97 -3.06 -64.22
N VAL A 204 -49.68 -3.25 -63.89
CA VAL A 204 -49.24 -4.28 -62.91
C VAL A 204 -48.78 -3.69 -61.58
N LEU A 205 -48.06 -2.57 -61.59
CA LEU A 205 -47.59 -1.92 -60.35
C LEU A 205 -48.75 -1.27 -59.55
N GLU A 206 -49.75 -0.74 -60.24
CA GLU A 206 -50.95 -0.16 -59.63
C GLU A 206 -51.88 -1.24 -59.02
N LYS A 207 -51.86 -2.47 -59.57
CA LYS A 207 -52.54 -3.65 -59.02
C LYS A 207 -51.87 -4.21 -57.76
N GLU A 208 -50.54 -4.17 -57.66
CA GLU A 208 -49.83 -4.63 -56.45
C GLU A 208 -49.78 -3.59 -55.33
N LEU A 209 -49.72 -2.29 -55.66
CA LEU A 209 -49.79 -1.22 -54.66
C LEU A 209 -51.17 -1.18 -53.97
N ASN A 210 -52.24 -1.48 -54.71
CA ASN A 210 -53.60 -1.59 -54.15
C ASN A 210 -53.79 -2.87 -53.31
N LYS A 211 -52.99 -3.92 -53.55
CA LYS A 211 -52.99 -5.14 -52.72
C LYS A 211 -52.27 -4.94 -51.38
N ALA A 212 -51.23 -4.12 -51.35
CA ALA A 212 -50.51 -3.75 -50.11
C ALA A 212 -51.27 -2.70 -49.27
N LYS A 213 -52.04 -1.80 -49.90
CA LYS A 213 -52.91 -0.85 -49.19
C LYS A 213 -54.16 -1.52 -48.59
N ALA A 214 -54.68 -2.57 -49.23
CA ALA A 214 -55.81 -3.36 -48.72
C ALA A 214 -55.47 -4.23 -47.50
N SER A 215 -54.20 -4.63 -47.32
CA SER A 215 -53.76 -5.43 -46.15
C SER A 215 -53.51 -4.56 -44.91
N GLY A 216 -53.06 -3.31 -45.08
CA GLY A 216 -52.88 -2.37 -43.97
C GLY A 216 -54.16 -1.74 -43.41
N GLN A 217 -55.22 -1.59 -44.23
CA GLN A 217 -56.50 -1.04 -43.77
C GLN A 217 -57.35 -2.05 -42.95
N VAL A 218 -57.27 -3.35 -43.24
CA VAL A 218 -58.04 -4.39 -42.52
C VAL A 218 -57.48 -4.66 -41.11
N GLU A 219 -56.16 -4.59 -40.92
CA GLU A 219 -55.56 -4.71 -39.57
C GLU A 219 -55.80 -3.46 -38.71
N ALA A 220 -55.87 -2.28 -39.31
CA ALA A 220 -56.22 -1.03 -38.63
C ALA A 220 -57.72 -0.95 -38.24
N GLU A 221 -58.64 -1.49 -39.05
CA GLU A 221 -60.07 -1.60 -38.71
C GLU A 221 -60.35 -2.69 -37.68
N LEU A 222 -59.63 -3.83 -37.69
CA LEU A 222 -59.76 -4.89 -36.68
C LEU A 222 -59.27 -4.45 -35.28
N ALA A 223 -58.26 -3.56 -35.23
CA ALA A 223 -57.78 -2.97 -33.97
C ALA A 223 -58.81 -2.00 -33.37
N LYS A 224 -59.46 -1.17 -34.18
CA LYS A 224 -60.54 -0.27 -33.73
C LYS A 224 -61.79 -1.00 -33.24
N LEU A 225 -62.22 -2.07 -33.93
CA LEU A 225 -63.38 -2.89 -33.51
C LEU A 225 -63.14 -3.64 -32.19
N LYS A 226 -61.90 -4.04 -31.90
CA LYS A 226 -61.52 -4.63 -30.60
C LYS A 226 -61.42 -3.63 -29.46
N GLU A 227 -61.18 -2.35 -29.75
CA GLU A 227 -61.20 -1.26 -28.78
C GLU A 227 -62.64 -0.81 -28.44
N GLU A 228 -63.56 -0.79 -29.42
CA GLU A 228 -64.99 -0.51 -29.18
C GLU A 228 -65.72 -1.63 -28.42
N MET A 229 -65.27 -2.88 -28.52
CA MET A 229 -65.81 -4.02 -27.74
C MET A 229 -65.23 -4.16 -26.32
N LYS A 230 -64.33 -3.25 -25.91
CA LYS A 230 -63.74 -3.20 -24.56
C LYS A 230 -64.29 -2.06 -23.68
N ARG A 231 -65.39 -1.42 -24.10
CA ARG A 231 -66.24 -0.62 -23.22
C ARG A 231 -67.45 -1.42 -22.76
#